data_AF-A0A533ZN19-F1
#
_entry.id   AF-A0A533ZN19-F1
#
_cell.length_a   1.000
_cell.length_b   1.000
_cell.length_c   1.000
_cell.angle_alpha   90.00
_cell.angle_beta   90.00
_cell.angle_gamma   90.00
#
_symmetry.space_group_name_H-M   'P 1'
#
loop_
_entity.id
_entity.type
_entity.pdbx_description
1 polymer ?
#
loop_
_entity_poly.entity_id
_entity_poly.type
_entity_poly.pdbx_seq_one_letter_code
_entity_poly.pdbx_strand_id
1 'polypeptide(L)'
;MGGINPYIEKAEVELPTKSYTVTFVSTEKTVKVQVEPEKIPYGPTGLPGSLLDIALGAGVDLEHACGGVCACSTCHVKNLVKEGH
;
A
#
# COMPACT_ATOMS: atom_id res chain seq x y z
N MET A 1 -1.24 14.34 -7.11
CA MET A 1 0.04 14.55 -7.82
C MET A 1 1.15 13.94 -6.97
N GLY A 2 1.52 12.70 -7.24
CA GLY A 2 2.67 12.05 -6.61
C GLY A 2 3.92 12.39 -7.41
N GLY A 3 4.93 12.94 -6.75
CA GLY A 3 6.25 13.15 -7.34
C GLY A 3 7.10 11.88 -7.28
N ILE A 4 8.38 12.02 -7.62
CA ILE A 4 9.42 11.04 -7.34
C ILE A 4 10.38 11.69 -6.35
N ASN A 5 10.74 10.98 -5.27
CA ASN A 5 11.74 11.45 -4.32
C ASN A 5 13.14 11.14 -4.89
N PRO A 6 13.93 12.15 -5.31
CA PRO A 6 15.22 11.93 -5.97
C PRO A 6 16.31 11.41 -5.02
N TYR A 7 16.05 11.37 -3.71
CA TYR A 7 17.02 10.91 -2.70
C TYR A 7 16.81 9.44 -2.29
N ILE A 8 15.76 8.77 -2.80
CA ILE A 8 15.47 7.38 -2.50
C ILE A 8 15.99 6.52 -3.64
N GLU A 9 16.87 5.58 -3.31
CA GLU A 9 17.28 4.54 -4.26
C GLU A 9 16.06 3.75 -4.70
N LYS A 10 15.89 3.61 -6.01
CA LYS A 10 14.82 2.79 -6.58
C LYS A 10 15.15 1.34 -6.26
N ALA A 11 14.48 0.78 -5.26
CA ALA A 11 14.50 -0.66 -5.06
C ALA A 11 13.82 -1.34 -6.25
N GLU A 12 14.51 -2.29 -6.88
CA GLU A 12 13.89 -3.23 -7.81
C GLU A 12 13.00 -4.17 -6.99
N VAL A 13 11.71 -3.87 -6.92
CA VAL A 13 10.72 -4.67 -6.21
C VAL A 13 10.00 -5.55 -7.23
N GLU A 14 10.10 -6.87 -7.06
CA GLU A 14 9.30 -7.79 -7.86
C GLU A 14 7.84 -7.76 -7.40
N LEU A 15 6.93 -7.55 -8.35
CA LEU A 15 5.50 -7.60 -8.07
C LEU A 15 5.10 -9.02 -7.65
N PRO A 16 4.12 -9.15 -6.75
CA PRO A 16 3.64 -10.46 -6.31
C PRO A 16 3.11 -11.25 -7.50
N THR A 17 3.52 -12.52 -7.63
CA THR A 17 3.05 -13.43 -8.69
C THR A 17 1.88 -14.30 -8.26
N LYS A 18 1.60 -14.36 -6.96
CA LYS A 18 0.48 -15.11 -6.36
C LYS A 18 -0.49 -14.15 -5.71
N SER A 19 -1.78 -14.47 -5.78
CA SER A 19 -2.81 -13.72 -5.06
C SER A 19 -2.67 -13.90 -3.55
N TYR A 20 -2.84 -12.83 -2.79
CA TYR A 20 -2.82 -12.84 -1.33
C TYR A 20 -3.92 -11.94 -0.77
N THR A 21 -4.24 -12.10 0.52
CA THR A 21 -5.23 -11.25 1.19
C THR A 21 -4.53 -10.30 2.14
N VAL A 22 -4.80 -9.00 1.97
CA VAL A 22 -4.39 -7.96 2.92
C VAL A 22 -5.58 -7.61 3.79
N THR A 23 -5.38 -7.56 5.10
CA THR A 23 -6.41 -7.10 6.04
C THR A 23 -5.97 -5.79 6.66
N PHE A 24 -6.67 -4.71 6.33
CA PHE A 24 -6.49 -3.42 6.96
C PHE A 24 -7.37 -3.34 8.20
N VAL A 25 -6.74 -3.10 9.35
CA VAL A 25 -7.43 -2.97 10.64
C VAL A 25 -7.23 -1.55 11.13
N SER A 26 -8.32 -0.78 11.22
CA SER A 26 -8.35 0.50 11.92
C SER A 26 -9.18 0.38 13.20
N THR A 27 -9.20 1.45 14.00
CA THR A 27 -10.01 1.53 15.22
C THR A 27 -11.51 1.38 14.95
N GLU A 28 -11.97 1.74 13.76
CA GLU A 28 -13.39 1.79 13.41
C GLU A 28 -13.81 0.66 12.46
N LYS A 29 -12.92 0.16 11.61
CA LYS A 29 -13.26 -0.84 10.58
C LYS A 29 -12.14 -1.82 10.30
N THR A 30 -12.53 -3.03 9.92
CA THR A 30 -11.62 -4.04 9.35
C THR A 30 -12.03 -4.30 7.91
N VAL A 31 -11.11 -4.08 6.97
CA VAL A 31 -11.33 -4.26 5.53
C VAL A 31 -10.39 -5.35 5.03
N LYS A 32 -10.96 -6.39 4.42
CA LYS A 32 -10.20 -7.47 3.76
C LYS A 32 -10.17 -7.20 2.26
N VAL A 33 -8.97 -7.22 1.69
CA VAL A 33 -8.72 -6.93 0.29
C VAL A 33 -7.99 -8.12 -0.32
N GLN A 34 -8.58 -8.70 -1.37
CA GLN A 34 -7.92 -9.73 -2.14
C GLN A 34 -7.07 -9.05 -3.21
N VAL A 35 -5.76 -9.22 -3.10
CA VAL A 35 -4.78 -8.64 -4.01
C VAL A 35 -4.44 -9.67 -5.06
N GLU A 36 -4.90 -9.41 -6.28
CA GLU A 36 -4.55 -10.11 -7.51
C GLU A 36 -3.42 -9.34 -8.23
N PRO A 37 -2.37 -10.04 -8.69
CA PRO A 37 -1.25 -9.43 -9.44
C PRO A 37 -1.69 -8.65 -10.67
N GLU A 38 -2.70 -9.15 -11.37
CA GLU A 38 -3.17 -8.63 -12.66
C GLU A 38 -3.96 -7.32 -12.54
N LYS A 39 -4.41 -6.98 -11.32
CA LYS A 39 -5.21 -5.77 -11.05
C LYS A 39 -4.37 -4.61 -10.48
N ILE A 40 -3.07 -4.79 -10.32
CA ILE A 40 -2.14 -3.74 -9.89
C ILE A 40 -1.93 -2.76 -11.06
N PRO A 41 -1.98 -1.43 -10.86
CA PRO A 41 -2.21 -0.71 -9.60
C PRO A 41 -3.69 -0.53 -9.24
N TYR A 42 -3.98 -0.50 -7.94
CA TYR A 42 -5.34 -0.38 -7.39
C TYR A 42 -5.76 1.05 -7.10
N GLY A 43 -4.81 1.90 -6.69
CA GLY A 43 -5.06 3.24 -6.18
C GLY A 43 -4.51 4.33 -7.10
N PRO A 44 -4.88 5.60 -6.84
CA PRO A 44 -4.40 6.75 -7.60
C PRO A 44 -3.01 7.25 -7.15
N THR A 45 -2.48 6.75 -6.04
CA THR A 45 -1.25 7.23 -5.39
C THR A 45 -0.48 6.11 -4.71
N GLY A 46 0.85 6.18 -4.76
CA GLY A 46 1.77 5.16 -4.24
C GLY A 46 2.51 4.42 -5.35
N LEU A 47 3.39 3.51 -4.96
CA LEU A 47 4.04 2.58 -5.90
C LEU A 47 3.06 1.43 -6.24
N PRO A 48 3.09 0.89 -7.46
CA PRO A 48 2.24 -0.23 -7.84
C PRO A 48 2.42 -1.41 -6.89
N GLY A 49 1.32 -1.91 -6.30
CA GLY A 49 1.36 -3.05 -5.39
C GLY A 49 1.82 -2.72 -3.96
N SER A 50 2.12 -1.45 -3.66
CA SER A 50 2.37 -1.01 -2.28
C SER A 50 1.10 -1.10 -1.43
N LEU A 51 1.26 -1.22 -0.11
CA LEU A 51 0.12 -1.22 0.81
C LEU A 51 -0.71 0.07 0.72
N LEU A 52 -0.08 1.20 0.38
CA LEU A 52 -0.76 2.46 0.15
C LEU A 52 -1.68 2.37 -1.09
N ASP A 53 -1.16 1.86 -2.20
CA ASP A 53 -1.91 1.65 -3.45
C ASP A 53 -3.15 0.75 -3.22
N ILE A 54 -2.93 -0.38 -2.55
CA ILE A 54 -3.98 -1.37 -2.24
C ILE A 54 -5.02 -0.79 -1.28
N ALA A 55 -4.59 -0.05 -0.25
CA ALA A 55 -5.49 0.56 0.72
C ALA A 55 -6.44 1.57 0.06
N LEU A 56 -5.87 2.49 -0.74
CA LEU A 56 -6.65 3.52 -1.42
C LEU A 56 -7.62 2.93 -2.44
N GLY A 57 -7.19 1.92 -3.20
CA GLY A 57 -8.08 1.22 -4.13
C GLY A 57 -9.23 0.46 -3.44
N ALA A 58 -9.04 0.07 -2.17
CA ALA A 58 -10.08 -0.57 -1.36
C ALA A 58 -10.95 0.40 -0.55
N GLY A 59 -10.78 1.72 -0.71
CA GLY A 59 -11.50 2.73 0.09
C GLY A 59 -11.08 2.76 1.57
N VAL A 60 -9.87 2.26 1.87
CA VAL A 60 -9.20 2.46 3.15
C VAL A 60 -8.45 3.77 3.05
N ASP A 61 -9.02 4.81 3.63
CA ASP A 61 -8.39 6.13 3.69
C ASP A 61 -7.15 6.06 4.59
N LEU A 62 -5.99 6.31 3.98
CA LEU A 62 -4.71 6.45 4.66
C LEU A 62 -4.21 7.85 4.40
N GLU A 63 -3.84 8.57 5.44
CA GLU A 63 -3.34 9.93 5.24
C GLU A 63 -1.98 9.90 4.54
N HIS A 64 -1.86 10.60 3.42
CA HIS A 64 -0.66 10.58 2.59
C HIS A 64 -0.35 11.98 2.05
N ALA A 65 -0.07 12.91 2.95
CA ALA A 65 0.21 14.31 2.65
C ALA A 65 1.29 14.51 1.57
N CYS A 66 2.29 13.62 1.53
CA CYS A 66 3.37 13.64 0.53
C CYS A 66 3.03 12.88 -0.77
N GLY A 67 1.84 12.29 -0.90
CA GLY A 67 1.42 11.55 -2.09
C GLY A 67 2.19 10.24 -2.34
N GLY A 68 2.77 9.64 -1.29
CA GLY A 68 3.49 8.36 -1.39
C GLY A 68 4.96 8.46 -1.79
N VAL A 69 5.58 9.65 -1.71
CA VAL A 69 7.00 9.86 -2.05
C VAL A 69 7.96 9.71 -0.87
N CYS A 70 7.48 9.18 0.26
CA CYS A 70 8.28 8.97 1.48
C CYS A 70 8.96 10.27 1.97
N ALA A 71 8.26 11.41 1.86
CA ALA A 71 8.65 12.70 2.44
C ALA A 71 7.82 13.06 3.68
N CYS A 72 6.94 12.15 4.11
CA CYS A 72 6.04 12.29 5.25
C CYS A 72 5.92 10.93 5.97
N SER A 73 5.38 10.94 7.18
CA SER A 73 5.13 9.75 8.00
C SER A 73 3.64 9.52 8.28
N THR A 74 2.75 10.25 7.60
CA THR A 74 1.29 10.15 7.83
C THR A 74 0.71 8.83 7.32
N CYS A 75 1.38 8.20 6.35
CA CYS A 75 1.01 6.88 5.83
C CYS A 75 1.61 5.72 6.66
N HIS A 76 2.19 5.99 7.83
CA HIS A 76 2.72 4.94 8.69
C HIS A 76 1.62 3.96 9.10
N VAL A 77 1.89 2.67 8.88
CA VAL A 77 1.03 1.56 9.30
C VAL A 77 1.82 0.62 10.18
N LYS A 78 1.20 0.12 11.25
CA LYS A 78 1.79 -0.94 12.06
C LYS A 78 1.53 -2.27 11.37
N ASN A 79 2.55 -2.81 10.69
CA ASN A 79 2.42 -4.10 10.03
C ASN A 79 2.38 -5.22 11.08
N LEU A 80 1.23 -5.91 11.17
CA LEU A 80 1.10 -7.14 11.94
C LEU A 80 1.12 -8.29 10.94
N VAL A 81 2.30 -8.86 10.69
CA VAL A 81 2.41 -10.09 9.91
C VAL A 81 1.92 -11.22 10.80
N LYS A 82 0.66 -11.66 10.60
CA LYS A 82 0.23 -12.95 11.09
C LYS A 82 0.81 -13.99 10.15
N GLU A 83 2.00 -14.49 10.45
CA GLU A 83 2.54 -15.67 9.79
C GLU A 83 1.55 -16.82 9.99
N GLY A 84 0.83 -17.17 8.93
CA GLY A 84 0.00 -18.37 8.91
C GLY A 84 0.92 -19.57 8.95
N HIS A 85 0.95 -20.26 10.09
CA HIS A 85 1.46 -21.63 10.21
C HIS A 85 0.63 -22.59 9.37
#